data_AF-A0AAE0RMD5-F1
#
_entry.id   AF-A0AAE0RMD5-F1
#
_cell.length_a   1.000
_cell.length_b   1.000
_cell.length_c   1.000
_cell.angle_alpha   90.00
_cell.angle_beta   90.00
_cell.angle_gamma   90.00
#
_symmetry.space_group_name_H-M   'P 1'
#
loop_
_entity.id
_entity.type
_entity.pdbx_description
1 polymer ?
#
loop_
_entity_poly.entity_id
_entity_poly.type
_entity_poly.pdbx_seq_one_letter_code
_entity_poly.pdbx_strand_id
1 'polypeptide(L)'
;MTKKRIVIIQVLVGFILPLFLQTFGLFSPCWTTDGNINKGLFYQCVGSTCNSESGILNRATLGLECTAFIVMAFSFLVFGVGIVCYGPDELGEFNNGTSGLCYNICKMYAMQCFCCFPCSGLLSLVGCIVFSSDFNTAALGWSFYMCIAAGSIVFLNVSVTKASPISASHF
;
A
#
# COMPACT_ATOMS: atom_id res chain seq x y z
N MET A 1 -4.44 0.41 -27.43
CA MET A 1 -4.83 0.90 -26.09
C MET A 1 -4.20 2.29 -25.91
N THR A 2 -4.97 3.34 -25.59
CA THR A 2 -4.43 4.72 -25.49
C THR A 2 -3.60 4.90 -24.21
N LYS A 3 -2.48 5.65 -24.27
CA LYS A 3 -1.56 5.89 -23.14
C LYS A 3 -2.28 6.30 -21.83
N LYS A 4 -3.35 7.10 -21.95
CA LYS A 4 -4.21 7.52 -20.82
C LYS A 4 -4.87 6.34 -20.07
N ARG A 5 -5.30 5.29 -20.79
CA ARG A 5 -5.94 4.10 -20.16
C ARG A 5 -4.94 3.27 -19.35
N ILE A 6 -3.70 3.17 -19.81
CA ILE A 6 -2.63 2.44 -19.11
C ILE A 6 -2.32 3.11 -17.77
N VAL A 7 -2.20 4.44 -17.76
CA VAL A 7 -1.97 5.21 -16.53
C VAL A 7 -3.12 5.02 -15.54
N ILE A 8 -4.37 5.14 -15.97
CA ILE A 8 -5.54 4.95 -15.09
C ILE A 8 -5.56 3.55 -14.46
N ILE A 9 -5.32 2.50 -15.26
CA ILE A 9 -5.26 1.13 -14.75
C ILE A 9 -4.12 0.96 -13.75
N GLN A 10 -2.95 1.52 -14.03
CA GLN A 10 -1.80 1.44 -13.14
C GLN A 10 -2.05 2.17 -11.80
N VAL A 11 -2.82 3.27 -11.81
CA VAL A 11 -3.22 3.97 -10.58
C VAL A 11 -4.23 3.15 -9.77
N LEU A 12 -5.28 2.66 -10.44
CA LEU A 12 -6.34 1.89 -9.79
C LEU A 12 -5.81 0.57 -9.20
N VAL A 13 -5.07 -0.20 -10.00
CA VAL A 13 -4.56 -1.51 -9.60
C VAL A 13 -3.29 -1.39 -8.77
N GLY A 14 -2.45 -0.39 -9.03
CA GLY A 14 -1.13 -0.28 -8.40
C GLY A 14 -1.06 0.56 -7.13
N PHE A 15 -1.99 1.49 -6.93
CA PHE A 15 -2.00 2.33 -5.72
C PHE A 15 -3.29 2.17 -4.92
N ILE A 16 -4.45 2.23 -5.58
CA ILE A 16 -5.74 2.25 -4.89
C ILE A 16 -6.08 0.86 -4.34
N LEU A 17 -6.05 -0.17 -5.18
CA LEU A 17 -6.35 -1.55 -4.77
C LEU A 17 -5.49 -2.03 -3.59
N PRO A 18 -4.15 -1.95 -3.60
CA PRO A 18 -3.35 -2.40 -2.47
C PRO A 18 -3.59 -1.58 -1.21
N LEU A 19 -3.85 -0.27 -1.32
CA LEU A 19 -4.21 0.54 -0.15
C LEU A 19 -5.52 0.05 0.49
N PHE A 20 -6.54 -0.26 -0.32
CA PHE A 20 -7.79 -0.82 0.18
C PHE A 20 -7.59 -2.19 0.85
N LEU A 21 -6.89 -3.10 0.16
CA LEU A 21 -6.58 -4.43 0.69
C LEU A 21 -5.80 -4.35 2.01
N GLN A 22 -4.78 -3.48 2.07
CA GLN A 22 -3.99 -3.26 3.27
C GLN A 22 -4.84 -2.67 4.40
N THR A 23 -5.75 -1.74 4.11
CA THR A 23 -6.65 -1.14 5.11
C THR A 23 -7.58 -2.20 5.70
N PHE A 24 -8.28 -2.96 4.85
CA PHE A 24 -9.20 -4.00 5.30
C PHE A 24 -8.47 -5.16 5.97
N GLY A 25 -7.25 -5.49 5.52
CA GLY A 25 -6.39 -6.48 6.14
C GLY A 25 -5.97 -6.05 7.55
N LEU A 26 -5.30 -4.90 7.65
CA LEU A 26 -4.71 -4.38 8.90
C LEU A 26 -5.74 -4.17 10.01
N PHE A 27 -6.90 -3.57 9.69
CA PHE A 27 -7.90 -3.22 10.70
C PHE A 27 -8.93 -4.31 10.98
N SER A 28 -8.91 -5.43 10.26
CA SER A 28 -9.85 -6.53 10.49
C SER A 28 -9.46 -7.41 11.69
N PRO A 29 -10.45 -7.95 12.44
CA PRO A 29 -10.19 -8.91 13.51
C PRO A 29 -9.93 -10.33 13.01
N CYS A 30 -9.87 -10.57 11.69
CA CYS A 30 -9.84 -11.91 11.12
C CYS A 30 -8.45 -12.30 10.57
N TRP A 31 -7.39 -12.06 11.34
CA TRP A 31 -6.02 -12.47 10.96
C TRP A 31 -5.80 -13.95 11.23
N THR A 32 -6.36 -14.45 12.33
CA THR A 32 -6.45 -15.87 12.64
C THR A 32 -7.79 -16.17 13.31
N THR A 33 -8.27 -17.39 13.09
CA THR A 33 -9.52 -17.88 13.67
C THR A 33 -9.24 -19.17 14.43
N ASP A 34 -9.68 -19.21 15.69
CA ASP A 34 -9.62 -20.37 16.55
C ASP A 34 -11.00 -20.62 17.17
N GLY A 35 -11.77 -21.53 16.56
CA GLY A 35 -13.17 -21.73 16.89
C GLY A 35 -14.00 -20.45 16.69
N ASN A 36 -14.61 -19.96 17.77
CA ASN A 36 -15.43 -18.72 17.78
C ASN A 36 -14.61 -17.45 18.06
N ILE A 37 -13.28 -17.56 18.09
CA ILE A 37 -12.37 -16.46 18.40
C ILE A 37 -11.71 -15.98 17.11
N ASN A 38 -11.98 -14.73 16.74
CA ASN A 38 -11.30 -14.02 15.67
C ASN A 38 -10.28 -13.06 16.29
N LYS A 39 -9.00 -13.24 15.99
CA LYS A 39 -7.94 -12.36 16.50
C LYS A 39 -7.41 -11.51 15.34
N GLY A 40 -7.37 -10.19 15.53
CA GLY A 40 -6.71 -9.23 14.64
C GLY A 40 -5.39 -8.74 15.22
N LEU A 41 -4.85 -7.65 14.65
CA LEU A 41 -3.63 -7.01 15.14
C LEU A 41 -3.85 -5.96 16.24
N PHE A 42 -5.08 -5.45 16.35
CA PHE A 42 -5.46 -4.40 17.31
C PHE A 42 -6.47 -4.87 18.36
N TYR A 43 -7.33 -5.82 18.00
CA TYR A 43 -8.42 -6.30 18.84
C TYR A 43 -8.76 -7.74 18.49
N GLN A 44 -9.35 -8.44 19.45
CA GLN A 44 -9.87 -9.79 19.32
C GLN A 44 -11.37 -9.76 19.52
N CYS A 45 -12.12 -10.51 18.73
CA CYS A 45 -13.55 -10.69 18.87
C CYS A 45 -13.89 -12.15 19.22
N VAL A 46 -14.73 -12.33 20.23
CA VAL A 46 -15.30 -13.63 20.64
C VAL A 46 -16.80 -13.53 20.44
N GLY A 47 -17.33 -14.21 19.42
CA GLY A 47 -18.71 -13.99 18.98
C GLY A 47 -18.94 -12.52 18.57
N SER A 48 -19.88 -11.84 19.24
CA SER A 48 -20.22 -10.42 19.00
C SER A 48 -19.46 -9.42 19.89
N THR A 49 -18.63 -9.89 20.82
CA THR A 49 -17.91 -9.03 21.77
C THR A 49 -16.46 -8.87 21.34
N CYS A 50 -15.98 -7.62 21.23
CA CYS A 50 -14.60 -7.33 20.85
C CYS A 50 -13.85 -6.64 22.00
N ASN A 51 -12.60 -7.04 22.24
CA ASN A 51 -11.72 -6.48 23.25
C ASN A 51 -10.35 -6.13 22.64
N SER A 52 -9.82 -4.95 22.96
CA SER A 52 -8.52 -4.46 22.50
C SER A 52 -7.34 -4.94 23.35
N GLU A 53 -7.56 -5.28 24.63
CA GLU A 53 -6.47 -5.67 25.54
C GLU A 53 -5.80 -7.00 25.18
N SER A 54 -6.54 -7.91 24.52
CA SER A 54 -6.04 -9.20 24.04
C SER A 54 -5.69 -9.19 22.53
N GLY A 55 -5.77 -8.02 21.88
CA GLY A 55 -5.77 -7.89 20.43
C GLY A 55 -4.42 -7.91 19.74
N ILE A 56 -3.30 -7.88 20.46
CA ILE A 56 -1.97 -7.81 19.85
C ILE A 56 -1.39 -9.22 19.74
N LEU A 57 -1.73 -9.92 18.66
CA LEU A 57 -1.15 -11.24 18.32
C LEU A 57 0.38 -11.20 18.23
N ASN A 58 0.92 -10.17 17.60
CA ASN A 58 2.36 -9.96 17.46
C ASN A 58 2.67 -8.46 17.24
N ARG A 59 3.45 -7.88 18.15
CA ARG A 59 3.87 -6.45 18.09
C ARG A 59 4.77 -6.16 16.89
N ALA A 60 5.62 -7.10 16.49
CA ALA A 60 6.50 -6.95 15.34
C ALA A 60 5.69 -6.92 14.03
N THR A 61 4.76 -7.87 13.84
CA THR A 61 3.81 -7.83 12.71
C THR A 61 3.03 -6.53 12.68
N LEU A 62 2.46 -6.11 13.81
CA LEU A 62 1.72 -4.85 13.89
C LEU A 62 2.59 -3.66 13.45
N GLY A 63 3.84 -3.57 13.94
CA GLY A 63 4.77 -2.51 13.56
C GLY A 63 5.08 -2.51 12.06
N LEU A 64 5.35 -3.69 11.48
CA LEU A 64 5.65 -3.85 10.06
C LEU A 64 4.45 -3.49 9.17
N GLU A 65 3.27 -4.00 9.48
CA GLU A 65 2.06 -3.75 8.70
C GLU A 65 1.56 -2.30 8.82
N CYS A 66 1.67 -1.69 10.01
CA CYS A 66 1.39 -0.26 10.19
C CYS A 66 2.37 0.60 9.39
N THR A 67 3.67 0.28 9.42
CA THR A 67 4.68 1.02 8.64
C THR A 67 4.41 0.89 7.16
N ALA A 68 4.09 -0.33 6.69
CA ALA A 68 3.71 -0.58 5.30
C ALA A 68 2.48 0.25 4.91
N PHE A 69 1.42 0.22 5.71
CA PHE A 69 0.20 0.99 5.48
C PHE A 69 0.47 2.51 5.40
N ILE A 70 1.23 3.06 6.35
CA ILE A 70 1.56 4.49 6.40
C ILE A 70 2.30 4.89 5.12
N VAL A 71 3.31 4.12 4.70
CA VAL A 71 4.07 4.42 3.48
C VAL A 71 3.20 4.29 2.23
N MET A 72 2.29 3.31 2.15
CA MET A 72 1.33 3.20 1.04
C MET A 72 0.37 4.40 1.00
N ALA A 73 -0.17 4.81 2.15
CA ALA A 73 -1.08 5.94 2.26
C ALA A 73 -0.40 7.27 1.88
N PHE A 74 0.82 7.52 2.37
CA PHE A 74 1.62 8.68 1.97
C PHE A 74 1.91 8.68 0.47
N SER A 75 2.26 7.52 -0.10
CA SER A 75 2.51 7.40 -1.54
C SER A 75 1.26 7.74 -2.36
N PHE A 76 0.08 7.32 -1.90
CA PHE A 76 -1.19 7.67 -2.53
C PHE A 76 -1.48 9.18 -2.44
N LEU A 77 -1.26 9.81 -1.28
CA LEU A 77 -1.45 11.26 -1.11
C LEU A 77 -0.52 12.07 -2.02
N VAL A 78 0.76 11.73 -2.04
CA VAL A 78 1.76 12.37 -2.91
C VAL A 78 1.37 12.22 -4.38
N PHE A 79 0.92 11.03 -4.77
CA PHE A 79 0.48 10.79 -6.14
C PHE A 79 -0.76 11.61 -6.51
N GLY A 80 -1.73 11.73 -5.59
CA GLY A 80 -2.90 12.58 -5.75
C GLY A 80 -2.54 14.06 -5.92
N VAL A 81 -1.63 14.58 -5.09
CA VAL A 81 -1.09 15.95 -5.23
C VAL A 81 -0.36 16.12 -6.55
N GLY A 82 0.39 15.12 -6.99
CA GLY A 82 1.04 15.09 -8.30
C GLY A 82 0.01 15.32 -9.42
N ILE A 83 -1.05 14.51 -9.48
CA ILE A 83 -2.11 14.67 -10.51
C ILE A 83 -2.69 16.09 -10.52
N VAL A 84 -2.92 16.67 -9.34
CA VAL A 84 -3.46 18.03 -9.21
C VAL A 84 -2.46 19.09 -9.66
N CYS A 85 -1.17 18.98 -9.29
CA CYS A 85 -0.12 19.90 -9.75
C CYS A 85 0.15 19.76 -11.27
N TYR A 86 -0.03 18.58 -11.87
CA TYR A 86 0.26 18.34 -13.30
C TYR A 86 -0.88 18.79 -14.24
N GLY A 87 -2.11 18.97 -13.74
CA GLY A 87 -3.26 19.39 -14.54
C GLY A 87 -3.64 18.44 -15.71
N PRO A 88 -4.87 18.49 -16.23
CA PRO A 88 -5.24 17.73 -17.43
C PRO A 88 -4.61 18.31 -18.73
N ASP A 89 -4.15 19.55 -18.69
CA ASP A 89 -3.77 20.35 -19.88
C ASP A 89 -2.25 20.58 -20.04
N GLU A 90 -1.42 20.31 -19.00
CA GLU A 90 0.03 20.58 -19.02
C GLU A 90 0.91 19.33 -19.23
N LEU A 91 0.39 18.29 -19.88
CA LEU A 91 1.27 17.25 -20.44
C LEU A 91 2.09 17.73 -21.67
N GLY A 92 2.05 19.04 -21.98
CA GLY A 92 2.58 19.60 -23.23
C GLY A 92 3.25 20.97 -23.19
N GLU A 93 2.91 21.92 -22.30
CA GLU A 93 3.50 23.28 -22.40
C GLU A 93 3.84 23.91 -21.05
N PHE A 94 5.11 24.28 -20.96
CA PHE A 94 5.81 24.88 -19.83
C PHE A 94 5.59 26.40 -19.88
N ASN A 95 4.91 26.99 -18.90
CA ASN A 95 4.97 28.44 -18.71
C ASN A 95 5.29 28.86 -17.28
N ASN A 96 6.24 29.79 -17.22
CA ASN A 96 7.05 30.19 -16.07
C ASN A 96 6.27 30.99 -15.02
N GLY A 97 6.56 30.73 -13.75
CA GLY A 97 6.46 31.74 -12.70
C GLY A 97 6.26 31.20 -11.28
N THR A 98 5.37 30.21 -11.13
CA THR A 98 4.97 29.64 -9.82
C THR A 98 4.82 28.12 -9.84
N SER A 99 4.67 27.54 -11.04
CA SER A 99 4.61 26.11 -11.36
C SER A 99 5.92 25.35 -11.06
N GLY A 100 7.08 26.02 -11.13
CA GLY A 100 8.39 25.37 -10.92
C GLY A 100 8.62 24.81 -9.51
N LEU A 101 7.99 25.39 -8.48
CA LEU A 101 8.15 24.95 -7.09
C LEU A 101 7.21 23.77 -6.75
N CYS A 102 5.93 23.79 -7.20
CA CYS A 102 5.02 22.62 -7.18
C CYS A 102 5.67 21.45 -7.94
N TYR A 103 6.25 21.74 -9.11
CA TYR A 103 6.90 20.77 -9.97
C TYR A 103 8.14 20.14 -9.32
N ASN A 104 9.06 20.94 -8.80
CA ASN A 104 10.28 20.42 -8.17
C ASN A 104 9.97 19.63 -6.89
N ILE A 105 8.99 20.08 -6.10
CA ILE A 105 8.49 19.33 -4.93
C ILE A 105 7.87 18.02 -5.40
N CYS A 106 6.94 18.04 -6.38
CA CYS A 106 6.33 16.82 -6.90
C CYS A 106 7.34 15.86 -7.52
N LYS A 107 8.39 16.35 -8.20
CA LYS A 107 9.45 15.52 -8.78
C LYS A 107 10.29 14.84 -7.69
N MET A 108 10.69 15.56 -6.64
CA MET A 108 11.43 14.99 -5.52
C MET A 108 10.60 13.96 -4.73
N TYR A 109 9.34 14.27 -4.44
CA TYR A 109 8.44 13.37 -3.72
C TYR A 109 8.01 12.16 -4.56
N ALA A 110 7.85 12.30 -5.88
CA ALA A 110 7.58 11.18 -6.78
C ALA A 110 8.76 10.18 -6.80
N MET A 111 10.00 10.67 -6.81
CA MET A 111 11.18 9.80 -6.78
C MET A 111 11.34 9.10 -5.42
N GLN A 112 11.06 9.78 -4.32
CA GLN A 112 11.01 9.14 -3.00
C GLN A 112 9.90 8.09 -2.91
N CYS A 113 8.70 8.37 -3.46
CA CYS A 113 7.62 7.38 -3.50
C CYS A 113 7.99 6.18 -4.36
N PHE A 114 8.69 6.37 -5.49
CA PHE A 114 9.16 5.26 -6.32
C PHE A 114 10.10 4.30 -5.57
N CYS A 115 10.92 4.83 -4.65
CA CYS A 115 11.82 4.02 -3.82
C CYS A 115 11.13 3.45 -2.58
N CYS A 116 10.27 4.22 -1.91
CA CYS A 116 9.65 3.83 -0.64
C CYS A 116 8.42 2.92 -0.82
N PHE A 117 7.69 3.07 -1.92
CA PHE A 117 6.52 2.25 -2.22
C PHE A 117 6.83 0.76 -2.36
N PRO A 118 7.84 0.29 -3.12
CA PRO A 118 8.19 -1.14 -3.12
C PRO A 118 8.64 -1.64 -1.74
N CYS A 119 9.32 -0.78 -0.97
CA CYS A 119 9.72 -1.12 0.40
C CYS A 119 8.49 -1.35 1.30
N SER A 120 7.39 -0.63 1.11
CA SER A 120 6.15 -0.89 1.87
C SER A 120 5.53 -2.25 1.52
N GLY A 121 5.58 -2.64 0.25
CA GLY A 121 5.18 -3.98 -0.19
C GLY A 121 6.02 -5.08 0.48
N LEU A 122 7.34 -4.90 0.52
CA LEU A 122 8.27 -5.81 1.19
C LEU A 122 8.01 -5.88 2.70
N LEU A 123 7.79 -4.73 3.35
CA LEU A 123 7.50 -4.66 4.79
C LEU A 123 6.22 -5.41 5.15
N SER A 124 5.15 -5.28 4.35
CA SER A 124 3.92 -6.05 4.55
C SER A 124 4.14 -7.55 4.32
N LEU A 125 4.87 -7.95 3.28
CA LEU A 125 5.20 -9.37 3.07
C LEU A 125 6.01 -9.95 4.25
N VAL A 126 7.00 -9.21 4.76
CA VAL A 126 7.78 -9.63 5.93
C VAL A 126 6.91 -9.68 7.19
N GLY A 127 6.01 -8.72 7.40
CA GLY A 127 5.05 -8.71 8.51
C GLY A 127 4.17 -9.97 8.52
N CYS A 128 3.63 -10.32 7.36
CA CYS A 128 2.86 -11.54 7.15
C CYS A 128 3.71 -12.81 7.36
N ILE A 129 4.96 -12.86 6.89
CA ILE A 129 5.86 -14.02 7.11
C ILE A 129 6.12 -14.21 8.62
N VAL A 130 6.47 -13.14 9.32
CA VAL A 130 6.69 -13.15 10.78
C VAL A 130 5.44 -13.61 11.53
N PHE A 131 4.25 -13.19 11.08
CA PHE A 131 3.01 -13.69 11.63
C PHE A 131 2.84 -15.20 11.41
N SER A 132 3.05 -15.67 10.18
CA SER A 132 2.85 -17.08 9.83
C SER A 132 3.82 -18.02 10.56
N SER A 133 5.04 -17.58 10.86
CA SER A 133 6.01 -18.38 11.61
C SER A 133 5.59 -18.61 13.06
N ASP A 134 4.90 -17.63 13.67
CA ASP A 134 4.46 -17.70 15.06
C ASP A 134 3.16 -18.50 15.24
N PHE A 135 2.36 -18.64 14.18
CA PHE A 135 1.02 -19.25 14.22
C PHE A 135 0.89 -20.48 13.32
N ASN A 136 1.95 -21.28 13.21
CA ASN A 136 2.07 -22.41 12.27
C ASN A 136 0.99 -23.53 12.44
N THR A 137 0.17 -23.48 13.49
CA THR A 137 -0.92 -24.44 13.76
C THR A 137 -2.32 -23.84 13.76
N ALA A 138 -2.47 -22.52 13.63
CA ALA A 138 -3.78 -21.84 13.66
C ALA A 138 -4.32 -21.60 12.24
N ALA A 139 -5.65 -21.61 12.08
CA ALA A 139 -6.25 -21.26 10.78
C ALA A 139 -6.02 -19.77 10.50
N LEU A 140 -5.33 -19.48 9.39
CA LEU A 140 -5.08 -18.12 8.92
C LEU A 140 -6.39 -17.55 8.34
N GLY A 141 -6.75 -16.35 8.78
CA GLY A 141 -7.99 -15.70 8.35
C GLY A 141 -7.81 -14.86 7.08
N TRP A 142 -8.93 -14.37 6.54
CA TRP A 142 -8.95 -13.66 5.25
C TRP A 142 -8.14 -12.36 5.26
N SER A 143 -8.03 -11.68 6.41
CA SER A 143 -7.36 -10.38 6.49
C SER A 143 -5.85 -10.50 6.30
N PHE A 144 -5.26 -11.61 6.76
CA PHE A 144 -3.88 -11.98 6.49
C PHE A 144 -3.62 -12.10 4.98
N TYR A 145 -4.49 -12.79 4.25
CA TYR A 145 -4.35 -12.93 2.80
C TYR A 145 -4.54 -11.61 2.05
N MET A 146 -5.37 -10.70 2.56
CA MET A 146 -5.51 -9.35 2.00
C MET A 146 -4.21 -8.55 2.10
N CYS A 147 -3.52 -8.60 3.25
CA CYS A 147 -2.21 -7.95 3.43
C CYS A 147 -1.13 -8.57 2.54
N ILE A 148 -1.08 -9.92 2.42
CA ILE A 148 -0.18 -10.58 1.46
C ILE A 148 -0.45 -10.12 0.03
N ALA A 149 -1.72 -10.07 -0.38
CA ALA A 149 -2.11 -9.64 -1.72
C ALA A 149 -1.72 -8.17 -1.96
N ALA A 150 -1.97 -7.29 -0.98
CA ALA A 150 -1.56 -5.89 -1.03
C ALA A 150 -0.05 -5.75 -1.20
N GLY A 151 0.74 -6.40 -0.34
CA GLY A 151 2.19 -6.37 -0.40
C GLY A 151 2.75 -6.91 -1.73
N SER A 152 2.16 -7.99 -2.24
CA SER A 152 2.53 -8.58 -3.54
C SER A 152 2.25 -7.65 -4.71
N ILE A 153 1.07 -7.01 -4.75
CA ILE A 153 0.68 -6.07 -5.81
C ILE A 153 1.62 -4.86 -5.82
N VAL A 154 1.96 -4.33 -4.64
CA VAL A 154 2.88 -3.19 -4.50
C VAL A 154 4.28 -3.57 -4.96
N PHE A 155 4.79 -4.72 -4.54
CA PHE A 155 6.11 -5.20 -4.92
C PHE A 155 6.21 -5.45 -6.44
N LEU A 156 5.19 -6.10 -7.03
CA LEU A 156 5.15 -6.40 -8.46
C LEU A 156 4.99 -5.15 -9.33
N ASN A 157 4.29 -4.11 -8.84
CA ASN A 157 4.12 -2.87 -9.61
C ASN A 157 5.46 -2.23 -9.98
N VAL A 158 6.47 -2.33 -9.12
CA VAL A 158 7.79 -1.76 -9.40
C VAL A 158 8.55 -2.55 -10.48
N SER A 159 8.38 -3.87 -10.50
CA SER A 159 8.95 -4.75 -11.54
C SER A 159 8.39 -4.44 -12.93
N VAL A 160 7.09 -4.08 -13.01
CA VAL A 160 6.42 -3.75 -14.28
C VAL A 160 6.70 -2.30 -14.72
N THR A 161 6.88 -1.37 -13.77
CA THR A 161 7.12 0.05 -14.12
C THR A 161 8.47 0.26 -14.79
N LYS A 162 9.49 -0.56 -14.48
CA LYS A 162 10.77 -0.59 -15.23
C LYS A 162 10.64 -1.09 -16.68
N ALA A 163 9.60 -1.85 -17.01
CA ALA A 163 9.38 -2.38 -18.36
C ALA A 163 8.57 -1.44 -19.26
N SER A 164 8.04 -0.33 -18.73
CA SER A 164 7.25 0.63 -19.49
C SER A 164 8.10 1.85 -19.90
N PRO A 165 8.29 2.12 -21.20
CA PRO A 165 9.23 3.14 -21.70
C PRO A 165 8.83 4.60 -21.38
N ILE A 166 7.75 4.82 -20.62
CA ILE A 166 7.30 6.15 -20.19
C ILE A 166 8.29 6.76 -19.16
N SER A 167 9.10 5.93 -18.50
CA SER A 167 10.13 6.36 -17.55
C SER A 167 11.45 6.80 -18.19
N ALA A 168 11.66 6.66 -19.50
CA ALA A 168 12.95 7.02 -20.12
C ALA A 168 12.92 8.37 -20.87
N SER A 169 11.74 8.90 -21.20
CA SER A 169 11.63 10.10 -22.06
C SER A 169 11.17 11.37 -21.34
N HIS A 170 10.89 11.31 -20.04
CA HIS A 170 10.38 12.46 -19.25
C HIS A 170 11.08 12.66 -17.90
N PHE A 171 12.23 12.01 -17.67
CA PHE A 171 13.08 12.29 -16.51
C PHE A 171 14.17 13.28 -16.83
#